data_AF-A0A1G0XSB1-F1
#
_entry.id   AF-A0A1G0XSB1-F1
#
_cell.length_a   1.000
_cell.length_b   1.000
_cell.length_c   1.000
_cell.angle_alpha   90.00
_cell.angle_beta   90.00
_cell.angle_gamma   90.00
#
_symmetry.space_group_name_H-M   'P 1'
#
loop_
_entity.id
_entity.type
_entity.pdbx_description
1 polymer ?
#
loop_
_entity_poly.entity_id
_entity_poly.type
_entity_poly.pdbx_seq_one_letter_code
_entity_poly.pdbx_strand_id
1 'polypeptide(L)'
;MHTKLGIPYWYHSLANYTFITSFIKLNSSEMAAIADDELSSPAASEIIRKLTFPMKSISGNAFVCVDSAAPTDTERFENKSGAVFSPESALMVLAESLKVRTSIMSGASSFICIRPFRRMNHSREFRLFIKDGKLVGMSQYWLNKYFRKLSGSSSVYWQMADDFINEIAWLLPLNTLVVDIYFTSGGEILIVDMNQWGLPVDPLLFISWDNDWASAGGIRLIAPPMRISGNVNVSF
;
A
#
# COMPACT_ATOMS: atom_id res chain seq x y z
N MET A 1 8.51 -23.15 1.03
CA MET A 1 7.34 -22.51 1.66
C MET A 1 7.38 -21.05 1.24
N HIS A 2 6.48 -20.57 0.38
CA HIS A 2 6.45 -19.13 0.06
C HIS A 2 5.92 -18.38 1.28
N THR A 3 6.75 -17.55 1.89
CA THR A 3 6.31 -16.68 2.99
C THR A 3 5.22 -15.75 2.47
N LYS A 4 4.04 -15.81 3.09
CA LYS A 4 2.92 -14.94 2.73
C LYS A 4 3.14 -13.56 3.35
N LEU A 5 3.27 -12.54 2.51
CA LEU A 5 3.41 -11.13 2.94
C LEU A 5 2.08 -10.38 2.98
N GLY A 6 0.96 -11.08 2.80
CA GLY A 6 -0.35 -10.45 2.91
C GLY A 6 -0.64 -9.96 4.33
N ILE A 7 -1.46 -8.91 4.44
CA ILE A 7 -1.72 -8.19 5.70
C ILE A 7 -1.99 -9.12 6.90
N PRO A 8 -2.88 -10.14 6.83
CA PRO A 8 -3.19 -10.98 7.99
C PRO A 8 -1.97 -11.72 8.59
N TYR A 9 -0.93 -11.96 7.79
CA TYR A 9 0.20 -12.79 8.18
C TYR A 9 1.26 -12.03 8.98
N TRP A 10 1.42 -10.73 8.76
CA TRP A 10 2.35 -9.89 9.52
C TRP A 10 1.65 -8.96 10.52
N TYR A 11 0.33 -8.77 10.40
CA TYR A 11 -0.43 -7.83 11.23
C TYR A 11 -0.22 -8.02 12.74
N HIS A 12 -0.26 -9.27 13.23
CA HIS A 12 -0.20 -9.55 14.66
C HIS A 12 1.13 -9.11 15.31
N SER A 13 2.24 -9.20 14.58
CA SER A 13 3.57 -8.76 15.07
C SER A 13 3.74 -7.25 15.02
N LEU A 14 2.97 -6.55 14.17
CA LEU A 14 3.18 -5.14 13.83
C LEU A 14 1.92 -4.29 14.01
N ALA A 15 0.95 -4.76 14.80
CA ALA A 15 -0.34 -4.09 14.98
C ALA A 15 -0.22 -2.65 15.49
N ASN A 16 0.84 -2.35 16.25
CA ASN A 16 1.14 -1.01 16.77
C ASN A 16 1.70 -0.05 15.72
N TYR A 17 2.16 -0.57 14.58
CA TYR A 17 2.81 0.18 13.51
C TYR A 17 1.98 0.16 12.23
N THR A 18 0.69 -0.13 12.27
CA THR A 18 -0.19 -0.13 11.09
C THR A 18 -1.59 0.32 11.47
N PHE A 19 -2.50 0.37 10.49
CA PHE A 19 -3.90 0.68 10.72
C PHE A 19 -4.59 -0.48 11.40
N ILE A 20 -5.44 -0.18 12.40
CA ILE A 20 -6.37 -1.18 12.95
C ILE A 20 -7.16 -1.80 11.81
N THR A 21 -7.11 -3.13 11.69
CA THR A 21 -7.65 -3.87 10.55
C THR A 21 -8.47 -5.06 11.04
N SER A 22 -9.68 -5.20 10.49
CA SER A 22 -10.51 -6.39 10.63
C SER A 22 -10.33 -7.30 9.42
N PHE A 23 -10.39 -8.61 9.63
CA PHE A 23 -10.16 -9.61 8.60
C PHE A 23 -11.38 -10.52 8.44
N ILE A 24 -11.86 -10.67 7.21
CA ILE A 24 -12.93 -11.59 6.87
C ILE A 24 -12.37 -12.68 5.98
N LYS A 25 -12.34 -13.92 6.48
CA LYS A 25 -11.89 -15.07 5.70
C LYS A 25 -12.94 -15.46 4.66
N LEU A 26 -12.48 -15.64 3.43
CA LEU A 26 -13.29 -16.09 2.31
C LEU A 26 -13.15 -17.59 2.09
N ASN A 27 -14.25 -18.25 1.74
CA ASN A 27 -14.23 -19.60 1.18
C ASN A 27 -14.09 -19.55 -0.35
N SER A 28 -13.96 -20.72 -0.99
CA SER A 28 -13.77 -20.81 -2.45
C SER A 28 -14.89 -20.19 -3.28
N SER A 29 -16.16 -20.37 -2.88
CA SER A 29 -17.30 -19.76 -3.58
C SER A 29 -17.34 -18.23 -3.44
N GLU A 30 -16.96 -17.71 -2.28
CA GLU A 30 -16.89 -16.27 -2.04
C GLU A 30 -15.73 -15.62 -2.81
N MET A 31 -14.59 -16.29 -2.88
CA MET A 31 -13.47 -15.87 -3.72
C MET A 31 -13.86 -15.86 -5.21
N ALA A 32 -14.54 -16.90 -5.70
CA ALA A 32 -15.04 -16.96 -7.06
C ALA A 32 -16.02 -15.81 -7.36
N ALA A 33 -16.96 -15.53 -6.46
CA ALA A 33 -17.91 -14.43 -6.64
C ALA A 33 -17.25 -13.05 -6.84
N ILE A 34 -16.13 -12.77 -6.15
CA ILE A 34 -15.35 -11.54 -6.37
C ILE A 34 -14.55 -11.64 -7.68
N ALA A 35 -13.88 -12.77 -7.92
CA ALA A 35 -13.01 -12.98 -9.08
C ALA A 35 -13.76 -12.94 -10.42
N ASP A 36 -15.02 -13.39 -10.42
CA ASP A 36 -15.88 -13.49 -11.60
C ASP A 36 -16.88 -12.33 -11.70
N ASP A 37 -16.85 -11.37 -10.75
CA ASP A 37 -17.77 -10.21 -10.68
C ASP A 37 -19.26 -10.63 -10.57
N GLU A 38 -19.53 -11.72 -9.85
CA GLU A 38 -20.89 -12.26 -9.63
C GLU A 38 -21.55 -11.66 -8.39
N LEU A 39 -21.80 -10.34 -8.44
CA LEU A 39 -22.32 -9.56 -7.30
C LEU A 39 -23.74 -9.92 -6.83
N SER A 40 -24.49 -10.67 -7.64
CA SER A 40 -25.86 -11.11 -7.31
C SER A 40 -25.94 -12.56 -6.80
N SER A 41 -24.80 -13.24 -6.65
CA SER A 41 -24.75 -14.63 -6.21
C SER A 41 -25.11 -14.80 -4.72
N PRO A 42 -25.51 -16.01 -4.27
CA PRO A 42 -25.64 -16.32 -2.85
C PRO A 42 -24.33 -16.10 -2.07
N ALA A 43 -23.18 -16.36 -2.71
CA ALA A 43 -21.86 -16.11 -2.14
C ALA A 43 -21.60 -14.61 -1.94
N ALA A 44 -21.95 -13.76 -2.91
CA ALA A 44 -21.90 -12.30 -2.75
C ALA A 44 -22.77 -11.81 -1.57
N SER A 45 -23.97 -12.37 -1.42
CA SER A 45 -24.87 -12.06 -0.29
C SER A 45 -24.24 -12.43 1.06
N GLU A 46 -23.54 -13.56 1.13
CA GLU A 46 -22.82 -13.98 2.34
C GLU A 46 -21.62 -13.07 2.66
N ILE A 47 -20.88 -12.61 1.64
CA ILE A 47 -19.81 -11.62 1.83
C ILE A 47 -20.37 -10.33 2.43
N ILE A 48 -21.47 -9.80 1.86
CA ILE A 48 -22.17 -8.60 2.38
C ILE A 48 -22.56 -8.79 3.85
N ARG A 49 -23.13 -9.95 4.20
CA ARG A 49 -23.49 -10.30 5.58
C ARG A 49 -22.27 -10.30 6.51
N LYS A 50 -21.15 -10.89 6.09
CA LYS A 50 -19.88 -10.91 6.86
C LYS A 50 -19.27 -9.52 7.03
N LEU A 51 -19.38 -8.65 6.04
CA LEU A 51 -18.86 -7.27 6.08
C LEU A 51 -19.70 -6.35 6.98
N THR A 52 -20.98 -6.67 7.19
CA THR A 52 -21.94 -5.80 7.91
C THR A 52 -21.45 -5.38 9.29
N PHE A 53 -21.04 -6.34 10.14
CA PHE A 53 -20.64 -6.01 11.51
C PHE A 53 -19.31 -5.24 11.58
N PRO A 54 -18.20 -5.70 10.95
CA PRO A 54 -16.93 -4.96 10.99
C PRO A 54 -17.04 -3.53 10.44
N MET A 55 -17.79 -3.32 9.34
CA MET A 55 -17.96 -1.99 8.77
C MET A 55 -18.81 -1.09 9.66
N LYS A 56 -19.85 -1.63 10.32
CA LYS A 56 -20.65 -0.87 11.29
C LYS A 56 -19.85 -0.42 12.51
N SER A 57 -18.79 -1.15 12.87
CA SER A 57 -17.88 -0.79 13.97
C SER A 57 -16.91 0.35 13.62
N ILE A 58 -16.78 0.71 12.33
CA ILE A 58 -15.95 1.82 11.88
C ILE A 58 -16.78 3.11 11.87
N SER A 59 -16.30 4.15 12.56
CA SER A 59 -16.90 5.47 12.47
C SER A 59 -16.56 6.12 11.12
N GLY A 60 -17.56 6.30 10.26
CA GLY A 60 -17.42 6.95 8.95
C GLY A 60 -17.07 5.95 7.84
N ASN A 61 -16.27 6.38 6.88
CA ASN A 61 -15.90 5.54 5.74
C ASN A 61 -14.85 4.48 6.13
N ALA A 62 -14.85 3.37 5.42
CA ALA A 62 -13.82 2.34 5.46
C ALA A 62 -12.99 2.34 4.17
N PHE A 63 -11.81 1.71 4.25
CA PHE A 63 -11.04 1.28 3.10
C PHE A 63 -10.99 -0.25 3.13
N VAL A 64 -11.22 -0.88 1.97
CA VAL A 64 -11.20 -2.34 1.82
C VAL A 64 -10.19 -2.77 0.77
N CYS A 65 -9.53 -3.88 1.03
CA CYS A 65 -8.63 -4.55 0.10
C CYS A 65 -8.66 -6.06 0.36
N VAL A 66 -7.99 -6.84 -0.48
CA VAL A 66 -7.63 -8.22 -0.14
C VAL A 66 -6.20 -8.27 0.40
N ASP A 67 -5.81 -9.41 0.97
CA ASP A 67 -4.56 -9.61 1.73
C ASP A 67 -3.31 -9.04 1.03
N SER A 68 -3.24 -9.17 -0.29
CA SER A 68 -2.07 -8.86 -1.10
C SER A 68 -2.34 -7.88 -2.23
N ALA A 69 -3.53 -7.26 -2.27
CA ALA A 69 -3.86 -6.29 -3.32
C ALA A 69 -4.93 -5.30 -2.86
N ALA A 70 -4.63 -4.02 -3.05
CA ALA A 70 -5.59 -2.93 -2.91
C ALA A 70 -6.25 -2.58 -4.25
N PRO A 71 -7.55 -2.18 -4.27
CA PRO A 71 -8.31 -1.85 -5.47
C PRO A 71 -7.96 -0.46 -6.03
N THR A 72 -6.67 -0.18 -6.15
CA THR A 72 -6.08 1.11 -6.58
C THR A 72 -6.31 1.44 -8.05
N ASP A 73 -6.77 0.48 -8.84
CA ASP A 73 -7.05 0.53 -10.27
C ASP A 73 -8.53 0.81 -10.59
N THR A 74 -9.36 1.10 -9.58
CA THR A 74 -10.80 1.35 -9.74
C THR A 74 -11.12 2.84 -9.88
N GLU A 75 -12.26 3.15 -10.51
CA GLU A 75 -12.76 4.54 -10.60
C GLU A 75 -13.02 5.12 -9.20
N ARG A 76 -13.49 4.27 -8.28
CA ARG A 76 -13.68 4.61 -6.86
C ARG A 76 -12.38 5.07 -6.20
N PHE A 77 -11.24 4.44 -6.54
CA PHE A 77 -9.95 4.85 -6.01
C PHE A 77 -9.52 6.22 -6.54
N GLU A 78 -9.66 6.44 -7.84
CA GLU A 78 -9.36 7.73 -8.46
C GLU A 78 -10.21 8.87 -7.88
N ASN A 79 -11.54 8.67 -7.80
CA ASN A 79 -12.48 9.73 -7.44
C ASN A 79 -12.66 9.92 -5.93
N LYS A 80 -12.47 8.88 -5.12
CA LYS A 80 -12.76 8.88 -3.67
C LYS A 80 -11.64 8.28 -2.82
N SER A 81 -10.45 8.06 -3.38
CA SER A 81 -9.32 7.41 -2.70
C SER A 81 -9.68 6.03 -2.12
N GLY A 82 -10.66 5.35 -2.71
CA GLY A 82 -11.10 4.01 -2.32
C GLY A 82 -12.02 3.99 -1.11
N ALA A 83 -12.54 5.14 -0.68
CA ALA A 83 -13.47 5.22 0.44
C ALA A 83 -14.80 4.50 0.13
N VAL A 84 -15.20 3.59 1.01
CA VAL A 84 -16.47 2.86 0.97
C VAL A 84 -17.26 3.10 2.25
N PHE A 85 -18.59 3.03 2.17
CA PHE A 85 -19.47 3.34 3.30
C PHE A 85 -20.45 2.21 3.64
N SER A 86 -20.65 1.26 2.73
CA SER A 86 -21.53 0.10 2.92
C SER A 86 -20.86 -1.21 2.45
N PRO A 87 -21.28 -2.37 3.00
CA PRO A 87 -20.87 -3.69 2.52
C PRO A 87 -20.99 -3.89 1.00
N GLU A 88 -22.07 -3.39 0.40
CA GLU A 88 -22.32 -3.48 -1.04
C GLU A 88 -21.27 -2.66 -1.81
N SER A 89 -21.02 -1.42 -1.37
CA SER A 89 -19.99 -0.59 -2.00
C SER A 89 -18.58 -1.14 -1.83
N ALA A 90 -18.34 -1.87 -0.74
CA ALA A 90 -17.09 -2.58 -0.49
C ALA A 90 -16.93 -3.79 -1.43
N LEU A 91 -17.96 -4.61 -1.58
CA LEU A 91 -17.91 -5.74 -2.49
C LEU A 91 -17.74 -5.28 -3.95
N MET A 92 -18.50 -4.25 -4.36
CA MET A 92 -18.44 -3.69 -5.70
C MET A 92 -17.02 -3.21 -6.06
N VAL A 93 -16.35 -2.46 -5.18
CA VAL A 93 -14.99 -1.97 -5.47
C VAL A 93 -13.95 -3.09 -5.50
N LEU A 94 -14.15 -4.15 -4.72
CA LEU A 94 -13.26 -5.31 -4.75
C LEU A 94 -13.42 -6.11 -6.05
N ALA A 95 -14.65 -6.30 -6.52
CA ALA A 95 -14.94 -7.00 -7.77
C ALA A 95 -14.58 -6.18 -9.02
N GLU A 96 -14.70 -4.85 -8.97
CA GLU A 96 -14.29 -3.97 -10.07
C GLU A 96 -12.77 -4.02 -10.33
N SER A 97 -11.96 -4.24 -9.29
CA SER A 97 -10.49 -4.20 -9.37
C SER A 97 -9.90 -5.44 -10.05
N LEU A 98 -9.22 -5.23 -11.18
CA LEU A 98 -8.44 -6.29 -11.84
C LEU A 98 -7.30 -6.78 -10.95
N LYS A 99 -6.65 -5.89 -10.20
CA LYS A 99 -5.60 -6.27 -9.23
C LYS A 99 -6.13 -7.24 -8.17
N VAL A 100 -7.26 -6.92 -7.56
CA VAL A 100 -7.91 -7.78 -6.55
C VAL A 100 -8.28 -9.12 -7.15
N ARG A 101 -8.97 -9.13 -8.30
CA ARG A 101 -9.38 -10.36 -8.98
C ARG A 101 -8.19 -11.25 -9.34
N THR A 102 -7.12 -10.67 -9.89
CA THR A 102 -5.87 -11.39 -10.23
C THR A 102 -5.21 -11.99 -8.99
N SER A 103 -5.20 -11.24 -7.89
CA SER A 103 -4.67 -11.71 -6.60
C SER A 103 -5.46 -12.90 -6.04
N ILE A 104 -6.78 -12.91 -6.21
CA ILE A 104 -7.62 -14.05 -5.82
C ILE A 104 -7.40 -15.24 -6.75
N MET A 105 -7.45 -15.03 -8.07
CA MET A 105 -7.29 -16.10 -9.07
C MET A 105 -5.93 -16.80 -8.99
N SER A 106 -4.87 -16.08 -8.62
CA SER A 106 -3.54 -16.66 -8.39
C SER A 106 -3.39 -17.38 -7.05
N GLY A 107 -4.41 -17.34 -6.18
CA GLY A 107 -4.36 -17.93 -4.83
C GLY A 107 -3.54 -17.11 -3.83
N ALA A 108 -3.16 -15.87 -4.17
CA ALA A 108 -2.40 -14.99 -3.29
C ALA A 108 -3.25 -14.41 -2.15
N SER A 109 -4.56 -14.27 -2.35
CA SER A 109 -5.50 -13.67 -1.40
C SER A 109 -6.60 -14.63 -0.94
N SER A 110 -6.97 -14.52 0.34
CA SER A 110 -7.98 -15.36 1.00
C SER A 110 -8.80 -14.63 2.08
N PHE A 111 -8.49 -13.36 2.37
CA PHE A 111 -9.29 -12.52 3.26
C PHE A 111 -9.64 -11.19 2.58
N ILE A 112 -10.70 -10.58 3.08
CA ILE A 112 -10.96 -9.15 2.93
C ILE A 112 -10.40 -8.45 4.17
N CYS A 113 -9.61 -7.42 3.96
CA CYS A 113 -9.06 -6.56 4.99
C CYS A 113 -9.86 -5.25 5.02
N ILE A 114 -10.31 -4.84 6.21
CA ILE A 114 -11.18 -3.68 6.41
C ILE A 114 -10.53 -2.78 7.44
N ARG A 115 -10.24 -1.53 7.07
CA ARG A 115 -9.65 -0.52 7.97
C ARG A 115 -10.41 0.80 7.92
N PRO A 116 -10.41 1.60 9.00
CA PRO A 116 -10.95 2.96 8.96
C PRO A 116 -10.31 3.76 7.81
N PHE A 117 -11.14 4.42 7.01
CA PHE A 117 -10.63 5.24 5.92
C PHE A 117 -9.87 6.44 6.48
N ARG A 118 -8.65 6.64 5.99
CA ARG A 118 -7.83 7.81 6.28
C ARG A 118 -7.41 8.44 4.96
N ARG A 119 -7.67 9.75 4.82
CA ARG A 119 -7.14 10.50 3.69
C ARG A 119 -5.65 10.72 3.91
N MET A 120 -4.83 9.96 3.20
CA MET A 120 -3.37 10.05 3.28
C MET A 120 -2.86 11.20 2.40
N ASN A 121 -1.87 11.93 2.91
CA ASN A 121 -1.17 12.93 2.11
C ASN A 121 -0.06 12.26 1.30
N HIS A 122 -0.16 12.31 -0.02
CA HIS A 122 0.78 11.72 -0.96
C HIS A 122 2.24 12.12 -0.71
N SER A 123 2.49 13.31 -0.14
CA SER A 123 3.85 13.75 0.18
C SER A 123 4.46 13.03 1.38
N ARG A 124 3.76 12.09 2.01
CA ARG A 124 4.20 11.38 3.21
C ARG A 124 4.23 9.87 3.02
N GLU A 125 3.98 9.40 1.80
CA GLU A 125 4.04 7.99 1.44
C GLU A 125 5.39 7.68 0.80
N PHE A 126 6.04 6.63 1.31
CA PHE A 126 7.35 6.19 0.89
C PHE A 126 7.40 4.68 0.77
N ARG A 127 8.26 4.20 -0.13
CA ARG A 127 8.64 2.80 -0.23
C ARG A 127 10.03 2.61 0.35
N LEU A 128 10.15 1.71 1.32
CA LEU A 128 11.40 1.29 1.93
C LEU A 128 11.89 0.01 1.27
N PHE A 129 13.20 -0.04 1.04
CA PHE A 129 13.90 -1.20 0.54
C PHE A 129 14.77 -1.74 1.67
N ILE A 130 14.43 -2.93 2.16
CA ILE A 130 15.10 -3.57 3.28
C ILE A 130 15.83 -4.79 2.76
N LYS A 131 17.13 -4.89 3.06
CA LYS A 131 17.98 -6.01 2.67
C LYS A 131 18.85 -6.43 3.85
N ASP A 132 18.90 -7.73 4.11
CA ASP A 132 19.62 -8.31 5.25
C ASP A 132 19.30 -7.63 6.59
N GLY A 133 18.03 -7.25 6.78
CA GLY A 133 17.49 -6.61 7.98
C GLY A 133 17.80 -5.12 8.11
N LYS A 134 18.36 -4.49 7.08
CA LYS A 134 18.76 -3.07 7.10
C LYS A 134 18.06 -2.27 6.02
N LEU A 135 17.80 -1.00 6.31
CA LEU A 135 17.31 -0.06 5.31
C LEU A 135 18.43 0.24 4.31
N VAL A 136 18.23 -0.14 3.04
CA VAL A 136 19.21 0.07 1.96
C VAL A 136 18.74 1.11 0.94
N GLY A 137 17.48 1.53 0.99
CA GLY A 137 16.96 2.59 0.14
C GLY A 137 15.57 3.03 0.54
N MET A 138 15.22 4.27 0.18
CA MET A 138 13.90 4.84 0.39
C MET A 138 13.50 5.66 -0.83
N SER A 139 12.32 5.43 -1.39
CA SER A 139 11.78 6.23 -2.50
C SER A 139 10.51 6.94 -2.06
N GLN A 140 10.32 8.18 -2.51
CA GLN A 140 8.99 8.78 -2.59
C GLN A 140 8.06 7.83 -3.36
N TYR A 141 6.85 7.60 -2.85
CA TYR A 141 5.88 6.70 -3.48
C TYR A 141 5.23 7.33 -4.73
N TRP A 142 4.74 8.56 -4.60
CA TRP A 142 4.01 9.25 -5.67
C TRP A 142 4.92 10.00 -6.63
N LEU A 143 5.11 9.49 -7.85
CA LEU A 143 6.12 10.01 -8.79
C LEU A 143 5.65 11.19 -9.66
N ASN A 144 4.36 11.53 -9.63
CA ASN A 144 3.75 12.53 -10.50
C ASN A 144 4.02 14.00 -10.08
N LYS A 145 4.67 14.23 -8.93
CA LYS A 145 4.85 15.58 -8.40
C LYS A 145 6.11 15.75 -7.55
N TYR A 146 6.76 16.90 -7.72
CA TYR A 146 7.75 17.41 -6.78
C TYR A 146 7.08 17.98 -5.52
N PHE A 147 7.50 17.50 -4.34
CA PHE A 147 7.06 18.03 -3.05
C PHE A 147 8.15 18.89 -2.41
N ARG A 148 8.05 20.21 -2.57
CA ARG A 148 9.04 21.19 -2.04
C ARG A 148 9.36 21.03 -0.54
N LYS A 149 8.42 20.55 0.27
CA LYS A 149 8.64 20.34 1.71
C LYS A 149 9.55 19.15 2.02
N LEU A 150 9.71 18.20 1.10
CA LEU A 150 10.54 17.01 1.32
C LEU A 150 12.03 17.27 1.09
N SER A 151 12.37 18.14 0.14
CA SER A 151 13.77 18.39 -0.22
C SER A 151 14.60 19.02 0.90
N GLY A 152 13.97 19.82 1.78
CA GLY A 152 14.64 20.42 2.94
C GLY A 152 14.75 19.50 4.17
N SER A 153 14.19 18.30 4.13
CA SER A 153 14.09 17.40 5.31
C SER A 153 14.40 15.95 4.97
N SER A 154 15.01 15.68 3.81
CA SER A 154 15.25 14.33 3.30
C SER A 154 16.10 13.49 4.25
N SER A 155 17.15 14.07 4.85
CA SER A 155 17.98 13.41 5.87
C SER A 155 17.21 13.06 7.14
N VAL A 156 16.26 13.90 7.55
CA VAL A 156 15.41 13.65 8.72
C VAL A 156 14.47 12.47 8.45
N TYR A 157 13.78 12.46 7.31
CA TYR A 157 12.93 11.32 6.93
C TYR A 157 13.73 10.02 6.80
N TRP A 158 14.94 10.09 6.24
CA TRP A 158 15.83 8.94 6.16
C TRP A 158 16.18 8.41 7.56
N GLN A 159 16.64 9.28 8.47
CA GLN A 159 16.99 8.86 9.82
C GLN A 159 15.80 8.26 10.57
N MET A 160 14.62 8.89 10.47
CA MET A 160 13.39 8.35 11.07
C MET A 160 13.04 6.96 10.53
N ALA A 161 13.19 6.74 9.23
CA ALA A 161 12.93 5.43 8.62
C ALA A 161 13.99 4.40 9.03
N ASP A 162 15.27 4.79 9.10
CA ASP A 162 16.37 3.91 9.51
C ASP A 162 16.21 3.46 10.97
N ASP A 163 15.95 4.42 11.88
CA ASP A 163 15.67 4.16 13.30
C ASP A 163 14.47 3.21 13.46
N PHE A 164 13.39 3.47 12.71
CA PHE A 164 12.21 2.63 12.70
C PHE A 164 12.50 1.21 12.23
N ILE A 165 13.23 1.02 11.13
CA ILE A 165 13.59 -0.32 10.65
C ILE A 165 14.50 -1.03 11.65
N ASN A 166 15.48 -0.34 12.26
CA ASN A 166 16.32 -0.91 13.29
C ASN A 166 15.50 -1.40 14.51
N GLU A 167 14.44 -0.68 14.88
CA GLU A 167 13.51 -1.06 15.95
C GLU A 167 12.67 -2.29 15.59
N ILE A 168 12.11 -2.34 14.38
CA ILE A 168 11.12 -3.36 14.00
C ILE A 168 11.69 -4.55 13.21
N ALA A 169 12.98 -4.56 12.85
CA ALA A 169 13.57 -5.58 11.97
C ALA A 169 13.31 -7.03 12.43
N TRP A 170 13.32 -7.27 13.75
CA TRP A 170 13.07 -8.58 14.35
C TRP A 170 11.60 -9.02 14.29
N LEU A 171 10.67 -8.10 14.04
CA LEU A 171 9.24 -8.35 13.86
C LEU A 171 8.86 -8.62 12.39
N LEU A 172 9.73 -8.25 11.44
CA LEU A 172 9.45 -8.40 10.02
C LEU A 172 9.43 -9.89 9.62
N PRO A 173 8.52 -10.29 8.72
CA PRO A 173 8.41 -11.68 8.28
C PRO A 173 9.60 -12.16 7.44
N LEU A 174 10.40 -11.23 6.91
CA LEU A 174 11.60 -11.47 6.10
C LEU A 174 12.65 -10.42 6.47
N ASN A 175 13.92 -10.74 6.24
CA ASN A 175 15.02 -9.77 6.36
C ASN A 175 15.26 -8.99 5.07
N THR A 176 14.72 -9.46 3.94
CA THR A 176 14.85 -8.83 2.62
C THR A 176 13.48 -8.71 1.98
N LEU A 177 12.95 -7.49 1.90
CA LEU A 177 11.59 -7.17 1.47
C LEU A 177 11.44 -5.69 1.16
N VAL A 178 10.28 -5.34 0.63
CA VAL A 178 9.83 -3.97 0.39
C VAL A 178 8.72 -3.65 1.38
N VAL A 179 8.75 -2.44 1.95
CA VAL A 179 7.70 -1.98 2.87
C VAL A 179 7.21 -0.62 2.43
N ASP A 180 5.92 -0.50 2.15
CA ASP A 180 5.29 0.79 1.90
C ASP A 180 4.84 1.38 3.24
N ILE A 181 5.20 2.64 3.48
CA ILE A 181 4.96 3.34 4.73
C ILE A 181 4.29 4.70 4.52
N TYR A 182 3.70 5.20 5.60
CA TYR A 182 3.15 6.54 5.71
C TYR A 182 3.68 7.24 6.96
N PHE A 183 4.24 8.44 6.80
CA PHE A 183 4.57 9.32 7.92
C PHE A 183 3.34 10.08 8.41
N THR A 184 2.98 9.95 9.69
CA THR A 184 1.88 10.72 10.28
C THR A 184 2.29 12.18 10.49
N SER A 185 1.33 13.07 10.80
CA SER A 185 1.66 14.44 11.23
C SER A 185 2.31 14.49 12.61
N GLY A 186 2.12 13.45 13.42
CA GLY A 186 2.73 13.31 14.74
C GLY A 186 4.17 12.81 14.71
N GLY A 187 4.68 12.42 13.54
CA GLY A 187 6.03 11.88 13.38
C GLY A 187 6.10 10.36 13.53
N GLU A 188 4.98 9.67 13.68
CA GLU A 188 4.94 8.20 13.69
C GLU A 188 5.03 7.66 12.26
N ILE A 189 5.46 6.40 12.13
CA ILE A 189 5.46 5.67 10.86
C ILE A 189 4.40 4.57 10.93
N LEU A 190 3.54 4.52 9.91
CA LEU A 190 2.56 3.46 9.71
C LEU A 190 2.95 2.62 8.49
N ILE A 191 3.05 1.32 8.65
CA ILE A 191 3.16 0.32 7.59
C ILE A 191 1.82 0.27 6.86
N VAL A 192 1.88 0.52 5.55
CA VAL A 192 0.74 0.47 4.64
C VAL A 192 0.62 -0.90 3.99
N ASP A 193 1.75 -1.46 3.55
CA ASP A 193 1.83 -2.75 2.85
C ASP A 193 3.25 -3.36 2.91
N MET A 194 3.34 -4.68 2.69
CA MET A 194 4.61 -5.42 2.59
C MET A 194 4.65 -6.25 1.31
N ASN A 195 5.79 -6.17 0.63
CA ASN A 195 5.96 -6.70 -0.70
C ASN A 195 7.27 -7.49 -0.80
N GLN A 196 7.32 -8.47 -1.71
CA GLN A 196 8.54 -9.24 -1.94
C GLN A 196 9.64 -8.35 -2.52
N TRP A 197 10.89 -8.73 -2.29
CA TRP A 197 12.02 -8.11 -2.96
C TRP A 197 12.07 -8.54 -4.43
N GLY A 198 12.23 -7.59 -5.35
CA GLY A 198 12.32 -7.87 -6.77
C GLY A 198 11.00 -7.75 -7.54
N LEU A 199 11.02 -8.19 -8.79
CA LEU A 199 9.84 -8.23 -9.65
C LEU A 199 8.75 -9.15 -9.06
N PRO A 200 7.46 -8.80 -9.20
CA PRO A 200 6.90 -7.72 -10.04
C PRO A 200 6.80 -6.35 -9.35
N VAL A 201 7.37 -6.17 -8.16
CA VAL A 201 7.24 -4.92 -7.38
C VAL A 201 8.03 -3.81 -8.06
N ASP A 202 7.43 -2.64 -8.25
CA ASP A 202 8.09 -1.49 -8.89
C ASP A 202 9.20 -0.89 -7.98
N PRO A 203 10.46 -0.75 -8.46
CA PRO A 203 11.54 -0.11 -7.69
C PRO A 203 11.42 1.43 -7.59
N LEU A 204 10.38 2.03 -8.19
CA LEU A 204 10.10 3.46 -8.21
C LEU A 204 11.30 4.28 -8.68
N LEU A 205 11.78 5.25 -7.89
CA LEU A 205 12.91 6.11 -8.24
C LEU A 205 14.26 5.38 -8.27
N PHE A 206 14.32 4.12 -7.86
CA PHE A 206 15.48 3.28 -8.10
C PHE A 206 15.55 2.78 -9.55
N ILE A 207 14.44 2.83 -10.31
CA ILE A 207 14.34 2.51 -11.76
C ILE A 207 14.56 1.03 -12.10
N SER A 208 15.50 0.34 -11.44
CA SER A 208 15.80 -1.07 -11.66
C SER A 208 16.01 -1.83 -10.34
N TRP A 209 15.81 -3.14 -10.37
CA TRP A 209 16.21 -4.03 -9.26
C TRP A 209 17.70 -4.37 -9.27
N ASP A 210 18.37 -4.15 -10.39
CA ASP A 210 19.82 -4.42 -10.59
C ASP A 210 20.73 -3.33 -9.99
N ASN A 211 20.17 -2.38 -9.24
CA ASN A 211 20.97 -1.38 -8.53
C ASN A 211 21.96 -2.05 -7.56
N ASP A 212 23.07 -1.37 -7.32
CA ASP A 212 23.91 -1.70 -6.17
C ASP A 212 23.22 -1.26 -4.87
N TRP A 213 22.61 -2.23 -4.19
CA TRP A 213 21.96 -2.05 -2.89
C TRP A 213 22.92 -2.15 -1.71
N ALA A 214 24.22 -2.46 -1.92
CA ALA A 214 25.20 -2.53 -0.85
C ALA A 214 25.68 -1.13 -0.43
N SER A 215 25.75 -0.21 -1.39
CA SER A 215 25.91 1.22 -1.15
C SER A 215 24.57 1.77 -0.68
N ALA A 216 24.43 2.23 0.57
CA ALA A 216 23.17 2.76 1.09
C ALA A 216 22.57 3.78 0.10
N GLY A 217 21.51 3.37 -0.60
CA GLY A 217 20.94 4.08 -1.74
C GLY A 217 20.27 5.39 -1.34
N GLY A 218 20.18 5.65 -0.04
CA GLY A 218 19.62 6.85 0.55
C GLY A 218 18.15 7.04 0.20
N ILE A 219 17.69 8.26 0.42
CA ILE A 219 16.36 8.71 0.02
C ILE A 219 16.39 9.28 -1.41
N ARG A 220 15.52 8.77 -2.27
CA ARG A 220 15.24 9.31 -3.60
C ARG A 220 13.92 10.06 -3.61
N LEU A 221 13.97 11.30 -4.06
CA LEU A 221 12.83 12.21 -4.20
C LEU A 221 12.75 12.70 -5.64
N ILE A 222 11.54 13.03 -6.10
CA ILE A 222 11.37 13.71 -7.39
C ILE A 222 12.14 15.03 -7.36
N ALA A 223 12.94 15.30 -8.40
CA ALA A 223 13.71 16.53 -8.52
C ALA A 223 12.79 17.76 -8.71
N PRO A 224 13.20 18.96 -8.27
CA PRO A 224 12.47 20.18 -8.58
C PRO A 224 12.36 20.38 -10.10
N PRO A 225 11.24 20.91 -10.62
CA PRO A 225 11.13 21.26 -12.03
C PRO A 225 12.26 22.21 -12.43
N MET A 226 12.98 21.90 -13.51
CA MET A 226 13.97 22.81 -14.06
C MET A 226 13.25 24.05 -14.61
N ARG A 227 13.61 25.24 -14.11
CA ARG A 227 13.20 26.49 -14.75
C ARG A 227 14.04 26.66 -16.02
N ILE A 228 13.42 26.50 -17.18
CA ILE A 228 14.04 26.90 -18.44
C ILE A 228 13.95 28.43 -18.51
N SER A 229 15.07 29.12 -18.30
CA SER A 229 15.19 30.55 -18.60
C SER A 229 15.91 30.71 -19.93
N GLY A 230 15.21 31.22 -20.92
CA GLY A 230 15.75 31.61 -22.23
C GLY A 230 14.75 32.52 -22.93
N ASN A 231 15.23 33.42 -23.79
CA ASN A 231 14.35 34.25 -24.61
C ASN A 231 13.58 33.33 -25.55
N VAL A 232 12.30 33.10 -25.23
CA VAL A 232 11.37 32.42 -26.15
C VAL A 232 11.04 33.43 -27.23
N ASN A 233 11.85 33.47 -28.29
CA ASN A 233 11.47 34.15 -29.53
C ASN A 233 10.36 33.31 -30.17
N VAL A 234 9.12 33.64 -29.86
CA VAL A 234 7.96 33.15 -30.62
C VAL A 234 7.93 33.94 -31.92
N SER A 235 8.39 33.33 -33.01
CA SER A 235 8.14 33.85 -34.36
C SER A 235 6.68 33.53 -34.71
N PHE A 236 5.88 34.58 -34.93
CA PHE A 236 4.54 34.48 -35.50
C PHE A 236 4.62 34.34 -37.02
#